data_AF-A0A095YT21-F1
#
_entry.id   AF-A0A095YT21-F1
#
_cell.length_a   1.000
_cell.length_b   1.000
_cell.length_c   1.000
_cell.angle_alpha   90.00
_cell.angle_beta   90.00
_cell.angle_gamma   90.00
#
_symmetry.space_group_name_H-M   'P 1'
#
loop_
_entity.id
_entity.type
_entity.pdbx_description
1 polymer ?
#
loop_
_entity_poly.entity_id
_entity_poly.type
_entity_poly.pdbx_seq_one_letter_code
_entity_poly.pdbx_strand_id
1 'polypeptide(L)'
;MASHSLASLPTSGLYGASGWIEDNGILQLMRPYVDSPSICADFARFSGVNGRIAQEVRPLLPVDNLADRQNNAPPLDLFFEAAFADSHVLLGGYLVLSPRWDERMSIDSVYIEDSSARDYQDSPWALIYEDGVWERLQERLGFDGYCRPDECEPIACMDEAHGPGWWLWWD
;
A
#
# COMPACT_ATOMS: atom_id res chain seq x y z
N MET A 1 -19.72 9.38 48.49
CA MET A 1 -20.11 8.98 47.13
C MET A 1 -18.84 8.76 46.34
N ALA A 2 -18.44 7.51 46.13
CA ALA A 2 -17.24 7.18 45.38
C ALA A 2 -17.57 7.19 43.89
N SER A 3 -16.95 8.09 43.13
CA SER A 3 -17.02 8.08 41.67
C SER A 3 -16.19 6.90 41.17
N HIS A 4 -16.85 5.83 40.76
CA HIS A 4 -16.22 4.82 39.93
C HIS A 4 -15.91 5.46 38.58
N SER A 5 -14.63 5.77 38.36
CA SER A 5 -14.11 5.96 37.01
C SER A 5 -14.32 4.66 36.26
N LEU A 6 -15.28 4.65 35.34
CA LEU A 6 -15.34 3.63 34.31
C LEU A 6 -14.09 3.84 33.46
N ALA A 7 -13.03 3.08 33.75
CA ALA A 7 -11.98 2.88 32.77
C ALA A 7 -12.69 2.39 31.50
N SER A 8 -12.67 3.20 30.43
CA SER A 8 -13.13 2.78 29.13
C SER A 8 -12.39 1.50 28.80
N LEU A 9 -13.11 0.39 28.65
CA LEU A 9 -12.54 -0.84 28.10
C LEU A 9 -11.82 -0.43 26.81
N PRO A 10 -10.56 -0.86 26.58
CA PRO A 10 -9.91 -0.60 25.31
C PRO A 10 -10.84 -1.15 24.22
N THR A 11 -11.39 -0.25 23.41
CA THR A 11 -12.19 -0.64 22.26
C THR A 11 -11.24 -1.37 21.34
N SER A 12 -11.36 -2.69 21.25
CA SER A 12 -10.58 -3.47 20.29
C SER A 12 -10.97 -2.96 18.90
N GLY A 13 -10.04 -2.33 18.22
CA GLY A 13 -10.14 -2.02 16.80
C GLY A 13 -9.98 -3.29 15.97
N LEU A 14 -10.11 -3.15 14.66
CA LEU A 14 -10.10 -4.25 13.71
C LEU A 14 -8.82 -5.12 13.81
N TYR A 15 -7.65 -4.50 13.95
CA TYR A 15 -6.36 -5.20 13.97
C TYR A 15 -5.58 -5.05 15.29
N GLY A 16 -6.16 -4.40 16.30
CA GLY A 16 -5.46 -4.15 17.56
C GLY A 16 -6.16 -3.16 18.46
N ALA A 17 -5.47 -2.73 19.52
CA ALA A 17 -5.95 -1.63 20.35
C ALA A 17 -5.94 -0.33 19.52
N SER A 18 -6.95 0.52 19.70
CA SER A 18 -6.97 1.86 19.09
C SER A 18 -5.68 2.63 19.39
N GLY A 19 -5.07 3.22 18.37
CA GLY A 19 -3.81 3.98 18.44
C GLY A 19 -2.57 3.18 18.05
N TRP A 20 -2.69 1.90 17.69
CA TRP A 20 -1.53 1.03 17.46
C TRP A 20 -0.60 1.53 16.34
N ILE A 21 -1.09 2.25 15.32
CA ILE A 21 -0.22 2.81 14.26
C ILE A 21 0.73 3.87 14.83
N GLU A 22 0.22 4.73 15.71
CA GLU A 22 1.01 5.77 16.35
C GLU A 22 1.90 5.17 17.45
N ASP A 23 1.35 4.32 18.31
CA ASP A 23 2.05 3.69 19.43
C ASP A 23 3.22 2.81 18.98
N ASN A 24 3.09 2.12 17.83
CA ASN A 24 4.17 1.33 17.24
C ASN A 24 5.16 2.17 16.42
N GLY A 25 4.95 3.48 16.30
CA GLY A 25 5.84 4.41 15.58
C GLY A 25 5.71 4.40 14.05
N ILE A 26 4.69 3.72 13.50
CA ILE A 26 4.50 3.61 12.05
C ILE A 26 4.20 4.99 11.44
N LEU A 27 3.35 5.80 12.10
CA LEU A 27 3.05 7.14 11.60
C LEU A 27 4.32 8.01 11.50
N GLN A 28 5.22 7.91 12.48
CA GLN A 28 6.47 8.67 12.48
C GLN A 28 7.43 8.19 11.38
N LEU A 29 7.49 6.88 11.13
CA LEU A 29 8.30 6.29 10.05
C LEU A 29 7.78 6.67 8.66
N MET A 30 6.45 6.68 8.50
CA MET A 30 5.76 6.94 7.24
C MET A 30 5.67 8.42 6.87
N ARG A 31 5.87 9.32 7.84
CA ARG A 31 5.72 10.78 7.65
C ARG A 31 6.42 11.37 6.41
N PRO A 32 7.62 10.94 5.99
CA PRO A 32 8.26 11.46 4.77
C PRO A 32 7.56 11.05 3.47
N TYR A 33 6.71 10.03 3.50
CA TYR A 33 6.00 9.46 2.34
C TYR A 33 4.54 9.89 2.28
N VAL A 34 4.03 10.58 3.30
CA VAL A 34 2.64 11.05 3.34
C VAL A 34 2.44 12.15 2.31
N ASP A 35 1.46 11.96 1.45
CA ASP A 35 1.12 12.92 0.40
C ASP A 35 0.54 14.19 1.03
N SER A 36 0.99 15.36 0.55
CA SER A 36 0.51 16.66 1.02
C SER A 36 -0.43 17.29 -0.01
N PRO A 37 -1.56 17.91 0.42
CA PRO A 37 -2.04 18.03 1.80
C PRO A 37 -2.83 16.79 2.26
N SER A 38 -2.64 16.36 3.51
CA SER A 38 -3.59 15.42 4.11
C SER A 38 -4.94 16.10 4.32
N ILE A 39 -5.99 15.56 3.72
CA ILE A 39 -7.34 16.15 3.72
C ILE A 39 -8.06 15.87 5.05
N CYS A 40 -7.68 14.81 5.77
CA CYS A 40 -8.35 14.38 7.00
C CYS A 40 -7.35 14.08 8.13
N ALA A 41 -7.78 14.27 9.38
CA ALA A 41 -6.95 14.03 10.55
C ALA A 41 -6.73 12.53 10.84
N ASP A 42 -7.67 11.67 10.45
CA ASP A 42 -7.67 10.23 10.73
C ASP A 42 -7.41 9.35 9.48
N PHE A 43 -6.96 9.97 8.40
CA PHE A 43 -6.66 9.30 7.14
C PHE A 43 -5.49 10.00 6.43
N ALA A 44 -4.50 9.24 5.99
CA ALA A 44 -3.33 9.77 5.28
C ALA A 44 -2.97 8.89 4.09
N ARG A 45 -2.92 9.47 2.89
CA ARG A 45 -2.35 8.82 1.70
C ARG A 45 -0.83 8.87 1.76
N PHE A 46 -0.18 7.86 1.20
CA PHE A 46 1.26 7.87 1.00
C PHE A 46 1.63 7.24 -0.34
N SER A 47 2.78 7.62 -0.85
CA SER A 47 3.33 7.09 -2.09
C SER A 47 4.86 6.95 -2.00
N GLY A 48 5.46 6.15 -2.88
CA GLY A 48 6.92 6.04 -2.99
C GLY A 48 7.60 5.19 -1.92
N VAL A 49 6.87 4.32 -1.21
CA VAL A 49 7.45 3.42 -0.20
C VAL A 49 8.27 2.34 -0.89
N ASN A 50 9.58 2.33 -0.67
CA ASN A 50 10.48 1.32 -1.20
C ASN A 50 10.68 0.14 -0.23
N GLY A 51 11.39 -0.89 -0.70
CA GLY A 51 11.67 -2.10 0.08
C GLY A 51 12.33 -1.83 1.44
N ARG A 52 13.21 -0.82 1.55
CA ARG A 52 13.86 -0.49 2.82
C ARG A 52 12.84 -0.07 3.88
N ILE A 53 11.94 0.85 3.53
CA ILE A 53 10.92 1.31 4.48
C ILE A 53 9.90 0.22 4.76
N ALA A 54 9.51 -0.54 3.75
CA ALA A 54 8.64 -1.71 3.95
C ALA A 54 9.26 -2.72 4.95
N GLN A 55 10.60 -2.92 4.95
CA GLN A 55 11.27 -3.81 5.92
C GLN A 55 11.20 -3.27 7.35
N GLU A 56 11.27 -1.95 7.51
CA GLU A 56 11.16 -1.29 8.81
C GLU A 56 9.70 -1.28 9.33
N VAL A 57 8.71 -1.11 8.43
CA VAL A 57 7.28 -1.07 8.77
C VAL A 57 6.71 -2.46 9.05
N ARG A 58 7.00 -3.46 8.22
CA ARG A 58 6.43 -4.81 8.31
C ARG A 58 6.39 -5.41 9.72
N PRO A 59 7.48 -5.42 10.51
CA PRO A 59 7.46 -6.03 11.85
C PRO A 59 6.63 -5.26 12.88
N LEU A 60 6.18 -4.04 12.57
CA LEU A 60 5.37 -3.19 13.44
C LEU A 60 3.86 -3.41 13.22
N LEU A 61 3.49 -4.10 12.14
CA LEU A 61 2.09 -4.35 11.79
C LEU A 61 1.54 -5.59 12.50
N PRO A 62 0.26 -5.58 12.91
CA PRO A 62 -0.46 -6.77 13.31
C PRO A 62 -0.46 -7.83 12.20
N VAL A 63 -0.35 -9.11 12.57
CA VAL A 63 -0.37 -10.23 11.63
C VAL A 63 -1.66 -10.26 10.80
N ASP A 64 -2.79 -9.92 11.40
CA ASP A 64 -4.08 -9.88 10.70
C ASP A 64 -4.15 -8.71 9.69
N ASN A 65 -3.48 -7.58 9.94
CA ASN A 65 -3.37 -6.50 8.95
C ASN A 65 -2.45 -6.91 7.79
N LEU A 66 -1.36 -7.64 8.06
CA LEU A 66 -0.47 -8.17 7.01
C LEU A 66 -1.19 -9.16 6.08
N ALA A 67 -2.10 -9.96 6.63
CA ALA A 67 -2.90 -10.93 5.88
C ALA A 67 -4.11 -10.31 5.16
N ASP A 68 -4.47 -9.07 5.50
CA ASP A 68 -5.63 -8.38 4.93
C ASP A 68 -5.42 -8.00 3.47
N ARG A 69 -6.53 -7.88 2.74
CA ARG A 69 -6.58 -7.48 1.33
C ARG A 69 -7.41 -6.23 1.18
N GLN A 70 -6.79 -5.18 0.65
CA GLN A 70 -7.54 -4.03 0.18
C GLN A 70 -8.37 -4.47 -1.04
N ASN A 71 -9.71 -4.47 -0.95
CA ASN A 71 -10.62 -4.75 -2.08
C ASN A 71 -10.18 -5.90 -3.02
N ASN A 72 -9.82 -7.05 -2.44
CA ASN A 72 -9.34 -8.23 -3.17
C ASN A 72 -7.95 -8.10 -3.83
N ALA A 73 -7.21 -7.03 -3.61
CA ALA A 73 -5.79 -6.93 -3.91
C ALA A 73 -4.99 -8.10 -3.28
N PRO A 74 -3.71 -8.29 -3.66
CA PRO A 74 -2.79 -9.13 -2.91
C PRO A 74 -2.80 -8.82 -1.40
N PRO A 75 -2.52 -9.80 -0.51
CA PRO A 75 -2.33 -9.50 0.90
C PRO A 75 -1.25 -8.44 1.07
N LEU A 76 -1.39 -7.57 2.07
CA LEU A 76 -0.43 -6.51 2.36
C LEU A 76 1.02 -7.04 2.42
N ASP A 77 1.22 -8.22 2.99
CA ASP A 77 2.53 -8.87 3.09
C ASP A 77 3.18 -9.13 1.71
N LEU A 78 2.40 -9.48 0.68
CA LEU A 78 2.95 -9.74 -0.66
C LEU A 78 3.46 -8.46 -1.32
N PHE A 79 2.82 -7.31 -1.09
CA PHE A 79 3.35 -6.02 -1.56
C PHE A 79 4.72 -5.72 -0.96
N PHE A 80 4.90 -6.01 0.33
CA PHE A 80 6.21 -5.84 0.98
C PHE A 80 7.25 -6.81 0.42
N GLU A 81 6.91 -8.09 0.26
CA GLU A 81 7.83 -9.06 -0.36
C GLU A 81 8.24 -8.64 -1.78
N ALA A 82 7.32 -8.09 -2.59
CA ALA A 82 7.63 -7.57 -3.91
C ALA A 82 8.65 -6.41 -3.85
N ALA A 83 8.44 -5.45 -2.93
CA ALA A 83 9.36 -4.34 -2.73
C ALA A 83 10.72 -4.77 -2.14
N PHE A 84 10.76 -5.87 -1.40
CA PHE A 84 12.02 -6.45 -0.91
C PHE A 84 12.82 -7.10 -2.03
N ALA A 85 12.14 -7.78 -2.94
CA ALA A 85 12.73 -8.54 -4.02
C ALA A 85 13.23 -7.64 -5.17
N ASP A 86 12.58 -6.49 -5.40
CA ASP A 86 12.87 -5.60 -6.53
C ASP A 86 12.95 -4.13 -6.11
N SER A 87 14.14 -3.53 -6.21
CA SER A 87 14.39 -2.14 -5.85
C SER A 87 13.69 -1.12 -6.76
N HIS A 88 13.15 -1.56 -7.90
CA HIS A 88 12.38 -0.73 -8.83
C HIS A 88 10.89 -0.64 -8.45
N VAL A 89 10.46 -1.40 -7.43
CA VAL A 89 9.09 -1.43 -6.94
C VAL A 89 8.90 -0.40 -5.84
N LEU A 90 7.92 0.47 -6.03
CA LEU A 90 7.47 1.45 -5.06
C LEU A 90 5.99 1.26 -4.76
N LEU A 91 5.64 1.36 -3.49
CA LEU A 91 4.29 1.09 -3.01
C LEU A 91 3.57 2.40 -2.67
N GLY A 92 2.29 2.46 -3.00
CA GLY A 92 1.37 3.53 -2.65
C GLY A 92 0.14 2.98 -1.94
N GLY A 93 -0.42 3.79 -1.04
CA GLY A 93 -1.51 3.33 -0.20
C GLY A 93 -1.98 4.39 0.77
N TYR A 94 -2.52 3.93 1.91
CA TYR A 94 -3.04 4.80 2.92
C TYR A 94 -2.96 4.21 4.33
N LEU A 95 -2.97 5.13 5.31
CA LEU A 95 -3.17 4.85 6.72
C LEU A 95 -4.57 5.31 7.12
N VAL A 96 -5.30 4.45 7.82
CA VAL A 96 -6.49 4.79 8.59
C VAL A 96 -6.06 4.84 10.04
N LEU A 97 -6.26 5.98 10.72
CA LEU A 97 -5.73 6.24 12.04
C LEU A 97 -6.85 6.22 13.11
N SER A 98 -6.43 6.07 14.36
CA SER A 98 -7.28 6.36 15.53
C SER A 98 -7.95 7.74 15.41
N PRO A 99 -9.23 7.91 15.82
CA PRO A 99 -10.05 6.99 16.61
C PRO A 99 -10.90 6.03 15.78
N ARG A 100 -10.62 5.86 14.49
CA ARG A 100 -11.42 4.96 13.64
C ARG A 100 -11.27 3.51 14.10
N TRP A 101 -12.39 2.79 14.15
CA TRP A 101 -12.41 1.38 14.56
C TRP A 101 -11.66 0.48 13.58
N ASP A 102 -11.54 0.90 12.33
CA ASP A 102 -10.90 0.21 11.22
C ASP A 102 -9.46 0.70 10.96
N GLU A 103 -8.77 1.15 12.02
CA GLU A 103 -7.35 1.54 12.00
C GLU A 103 -6.49 0.47 11.32
N ARG A 104 -5.81 0.85 10.22
CA ARG A 104 -5.05 -0.05 9.35
C ARG A 104 -4.05 0.68 8.47
N MET A 105 -3.03 -0.06 8.02
CA MET A 105 -2.27 0.27 6.83
C MET A 105 -2.80 -0.56 5.66
N SER A 106 -2.95 0.05 4.48
CA SER A 106 -3.29 -0.65 3.25
C SER A 106 -2.42 -0.15 2.11
N ILE A 107 -2.09 -1.05 1.18
CA ILE A 107 -1.49 -0.74 -0.11
C ILE A 107 -2.58 -0.92 -1.16
N ASP A 108 -2.73 0.07 -2.02
CA ASP A 108 -3.70 0.07 -3.13
C ASP A 108 -3.03 0.26 -4.48
N SER A 109 -1.76 0.64 -4.51
CA SER A 109 -1.03 0.92 -5.74
C SER A 109 0.41 0.45 -5.70
N VAL A 110 0.91 0.11 -6.89
CA VAL A 110 2.31 -0.25 -7.13
C VAL A 110 2.80 0.51 -8.34
N TYR A 111 3.96 1.12 -8.22
CA TYR A 111 4.75 1.57 -9.35
C TYR A 111 5.96 0.66 -9.54
N ILE A 112 6.24 0.30 -10.78
CA ILE A 112 7.37 -0.56 -11.17
C ILE A 112 8.14 0.15 -12.27
N GLU A 113 9.35 0.60 -11.99
CA GLU A 113 10.21 1.14 -13.04
C GLU A 113 10.55 0.03 -14.06
N ASP A 114 10.13 0.24 -15.30
CA ASP A 114 10.23 -0.72 -16.39
C ASP A 114 10.15 0.01 -17.75
N SER A 115 11.23 -0.05 -18.52
CA SER A 115 11.31 0.64 -19.80
C SER A 115 10.35 0.09 -20.86
N SER A 116 9.85 -1.14 -20.71
CA SER A 116 8.86 -1.73 -21.62
C SER A 116 7.52 -1.00 -21.61
N ALA A 117 7.20 -0.27 -20.53
CA ALA A 117 6.01 0.57 -20.46
C ALA A 117 5.97 1.63 -21.59
N ARG A 118 7.13 2.04 -22.13
CA ARG A 118 7.19 2.96 -23.26
C ARG A 118 6.50 2.46 -24.51
N ASP A 119 6.51 1.15 -24.74
CA ASP A 119 5.90 0.54 -25.92
C ASP A 119 4.37 0.62 -25.87
N TYR A 120 3.81 0.91 -24.69
CA TYR A 120 2.38 0.90 -24.41
C TYR A 120 1.80 2.30 -24.12
N GLN A 121 2.58 3.39 -24.20
CA GLN A 121 2.13 4.74 -23.79
C GLN A 121 0.81 5.20 -24.41
N ASP A 122 0.54 4.82 -25.67
CA ASP A 122 -0.68 5.17 -26.40
C ASP A 122 -1.68 4.00 -26.49
N SER A 123 -1.45 2.91 -25.74
CA SER A 123 -2.28 1.71 -25.80
C SER A 123 -3.51 1.84 -24.89
N PRO A 124 -4.71 1.46 -25.36
CA PRO A 124 -5.86 1.30 -24.48
C PRO A 124 -5.63 0.16 -23.49
N TRP A 125 -6.27 0.26 -22.32
CA TRP A 125 -6.08 -0.69 -21.23
C TRP A 125 -6.40 -2.14 -21.58
N ALA A 126 -7.38 -2.37 -22.47
CA ALA A 126 -7.72 -3.72 -22.91
C ALA A 126 -6.52 -4.44 -23.54
N LEU A 127 -5.68 -3.74 -24.31
CA LEU A 127 -4.49 -4.32 -24.95
C LEU A 127 -3.44 -4.76 -23.92
N ILE A 128 -3.32 -4.04 -22.80
CA ILE A 128 -2.35 -4.36 -21.74
C ILE A 128 -2.65 -5.75 -21.16
N TYR A 129 -3.93 -6.06 -20.96
CA TYR A 129 -4.35 -7.39 -20.52
C TYR A 129 -4.28 -8.43 -21.65
N GLU A 130 -4.68 -8.09 -22.88
CA GLU A 130 -4.65 -9.03 -24.01
C GLU A 130 -3.22 -9.46 -24.39
N ASP A 131 -2.25 -8.56 -24.27
CA ASP A 131 -0.83 -8.83 -24.53
C ASP A 131 -0.11 -9.52 -23.36
N GLY A 132 -0.85 -9.88 -22.31
CA GLY A 132 -0.33 -10.59 -21.15
C GLY A 132 0.64 -9.76 -20.29
N VAL A 133 0.54 -8.42 -20.31
CA VAL A 133 1.40 -7.55 -19.50
C VAL A 133 1.16 -7.83 -18.02
N TRP A 134 -0.10 -7.89 -17.60
CA TRP A 134 -0.46 -8.14 -16.21
C TRP A 134 0.14 -9.45 -15.71
N GLU A 135 0.01 -10.54 -16.46
CA GLU A 135 0.51 -11.87 -16.07
C GLU A 135 2.03 -11.85 -15.86
N ARG A 136 2.77 -11.13 -16.72
CA ARG A 136 4.22 -10.94 -16.55
C ARG A 136 4.56 -10.12 -15.31
N LEU A 137 3.83 -9.03 -15.06
CA LEU A 137 4.05 -8.19 -13.88
C LEU A 137 3.67 -8.92 -12.59
N GLN A 138 2.56 -9.65 -12.59
CA GLN A 138 2.11 -10.48 -11.49
C GLN A 138 3.16 -11.53 -11.12
N GLU A 139 3.73 -12.22 -12.11
CA GLU A 139 4.81 -13.18 -11.90
C GLU A 139 6.07 -12.50 -11.33
N ARG A 140 6.48 -11.35 -11.89
CA ARG A 140 7.62 -10.55 -11.40
C ARG A 140 7.45 -10.12 -9.94
N LEU A 141 6.24 -9.71 -9.55
CA LEU A 141 5.91 -9.26 -8.19
C LEU A 141 5.69 -10.42 -7.22
N GLY A 142 5.54 -11.66 -7.70
CA GLY A 142 5.21 -12.81 -6.85
C GLY A 142 3.80 -12.76 -6.26
N PHE A 143 2.87 -12.08 -6.93
CA PHE A 143 1.48 -12.00 -6.48
C PHE A 143 0.72 -13.29 -6.78
N ASP A 144 -0.22 -13.63 -5.89
CA ASP A 144 -0.98 -14.89 -5.93
C ASP A 144 -2.04 -14.97 -7.04
N GLY A 145 -2.26 -13.89 -7.77
CA GLY A 145 -3.23 -13.80 -8.86
C GLY A 145 -4.69 -13.90 -8.42
N TYR A 146 -4.99 -13.65 -7.14
CA TYR A 146 -6.36 -13.70 -6.62
C TYR A 146 -7.30 -12.70 -7.33
N CYS A 147 -6.84 -11.45 -7.50
CA CYS A 147 -7.54 -10.43 -8.29
C CYS A 147 -6.53 -9.60 -9.07
N ARG A 148 -6.83 -9.37 -10.35
CA ARG A 148 -6.08 -8.41 -11.17
C ARG A 148 -6.35 -6.98 -10.67
N PRO A 149 -5.44 -6.02 -10.89
CA PRO A 149 -5.74 -4.62 -10.64
C PRO A 149 -6.90 -4.14 -11.52
N ASP A 150 -7.59 -3.11 -11.04
CA ASP A 150 -8.59 -2.39 -11.83
C ASP A 150 -7.88 -1.61 -12.94
N GLU A 151 -6.72 -1.05 -12.63
CA GLU A 151 -5.92 -0.23 -13.53
C GLU A 151 -4.49 -0.78 -13.64
N CYS A 152 -4.02 -0.94 -14.87
CA CYS A 152 -2.65 -1.32 -15.19
C CYS A 152 -2.20 -0.41 -16.31
N GLU A 153 -1.51 0.68 -15.98
CA GLU A 153 -1.20 1.77 -16.90
C GLU A 153 0.30 1.93 -17.12
N PRO A 154 0.75 2.19 -18.36
CA PRO A 154 2.11 2.64 -18.61
C PRO A 154 2.21 4.12 -18.29
N ILE A 155 3.16 4.48 -17.43
CA ILE A 155 3.45 5.89 -17.11
C ILE A 155 4.83 6.28 -17.62
N ALA A 156 4.96 7.54 -18.04
CA ALA A 156 6.22 8.06 -18.59
C ALA A 156 7.30 8.28 -17.51
N CYS A 157 6.87 8.68 -16.31
CA CYS A 157 7.65 8.77 -15.08
C CYS A 157 6.71 8.81 -13.87
N MET A 158 7.17 8.35 -12.71
CA MET A 158 6.44 8.53 -11.44
C MET A 158 6.75 9.91 -10.83
N ASP A 159 8.03 10.30 -10.82
CA ASP A 159 8.53 11.57 -10.29
C ASP A 159 9.82 11.98 -11.03
N GLU A 160 10.56 12.96 -10.50
CA GLU A 160 11.83 13.43 -11.08
C GLU A 160 12.98 12.41 -11.00
N ALA A 161 12.89 11.42 -10.10
CA ALA A 161 13.92 10.43 -9.84
C ALA A 161 13.68 9.09 -10.58
N HIS A 162 12.45 8.81 -11.01
CA HIS A 162 12.06 7.54 -11.61
C HIS A 162 11.61 7.69 -13.07
N GLY A 163 12.07 6.77 -13.91
CA GLY A 163 11.81 6.72 -15.33
C GLY A 163 10.46 6.10 -15.72
N PRO A 164 10.30 5.65 -16.97
CA PRO A 164 9.05 4.99 -17.40
C PRO A 164 8.79 3.73 -16.58
N GLY A 165 7.52 3.40 -16.39
CA GLY A 165 7.15 2.22 -15.63
C GLY A 165 5.68 1.88 -15.72
N TRP A 166 5.29 0.86 -14.97
CA TRP A 166 3.90 0.43 -14.84
C TRP A 166 3.33 0.93 -13.53
N TRP A 167 2.14 1.51 -13.58
CA TRP A 167 1.34 1.83 -12.41
C TRP A 167 0.16 0.87 -12.34
N LEU A 168 0.02 0.21 -11.20
CA LEU A 168 -1.02 -0.77 -10.91
C LEU A 168 -1.88 -0.23 -9.77
N TRP A 169 -3.20 -0.34 -9.86
CA TRP A 169 -4.12 0.13 -8.80
C TRP A 169 -5.33 -0.79 -8.63
N TRP A 170 -5.77 -0.93 -7.37
CA TRP A 170 -6.94 -1.69 -6.94
C TRP A 170 -7.94 -0.76 -6.21
N ASP A 171 -9.23 -0.81 -6.57
CA ASP A 171 -10.35 -0.02 -5.98
C ASP A 171 -11.34 -0.84 -5.16
#